data_AF-A0A7C8ZV93-F1
#
_entry.id   AF-A0A7C8ZV93-F1
#
_cell.length_a   1.000
_cell.length_b   1.000
_cell.length_c   1.000
_cell.angle_alpha   90.00
_cell.angle_beta   90.00
_cell.angle_gamma   90.00
#
_symmetry.space_group_name_H-M   'P 1'
#
loop_
_entity.id
_entity.type
_entity.pdbx_description
1 polymer ?
#
loop_
_entity_poly.entity_id
_entity_poly.type
_entity_poly.pdbx_seq_one_letter_code
_entity_poly.pdbx_strand_id
1 'polypeptide(L)'
;NNMYDFTYVENVAHAHICAERALASKGEVAEKASGQAYFITNMEPIKFWEFLSLILEGLGYERPRIKIPAVLMMPIAHLVEFMYKLCEPYGMKVPQLTPSRIRLLSCNRTFNCSKAKDRLGYTPIVSLQEGIERTIESYSHLRAEHQPKRDGQSKMHIYLGGGKVADILLWRDKKQSFTTALILLAFYNNFLASGYTVLATFSKLILMVAVFLYIHANLPQNIFGCVIEKVPVSAFHCSEEKSRIAVHSAVSVWNSLVRVLKSLCQGNDWSLFLKVATTLVFVSFLGALPFQQLFLAGILFSFMGFYIYEKKEEEIDMLFDKATLYGTQIKYEPAMSERNQRIHLLTISLKHAHLP
;
A
#
# COMPACT_ATOMS: atom_id res chain seq x y z
N ASN A 1 10.08 -17.66 23.34
CA ASN A 1 9.41 -18.46 24.39
C ASN A 1 9.33 -17.63 25.65
N ASN A 2 8.48 -16.61 25.65
CA ASN A 2 8.32 -15.72 26.79
C ASN A 2 7.03 -16.02 27.55
N MET A 3 7.17 -16.18 28.88
CA MET A 3 6.08 -16.49 29.79
C MET A 3 5.48 -15.19 30.35
N TYR A 4 4.15 -15.16 30.45
CA TYR A 4 3.37 -14.02 30.88
C TYR A 4 2.25 -14.45 31.82
N ASP A 5 2.03 -13.64 32.85
CA ASP A 5 0.80 -13.69 33.64
C ASP A 5 -0.22 -12.71 33.07
N PHE A 6 -1.38 -13.23 32.72
CA PHE A 6 -2.57 -12.45 32.39
C PHE A 6 -3.58 -12.58 33.52
N THR A 7 -4.21 -11.47 33.88
CA THR A 7 -5.20 -11.42 34.96
C THR A 7 -6.51 -10.90 34.39
N TYR A 8 -7.58 -11.65 34.60
CA TYR A 8 -8.91 -11.20 34.19
C TYR A 8 -9.41 -10.10 35.12
N VAL A 9 -10.14 -9.11 34.57
CA VAL A 9 -10.51 -7.89 35.32
C VAL A 9 -11.38 -8.18 36.54
N GLU A 10 -12.28 -9.16 36.47
CA GLU A 10 -13.11 -9.56 37.61
C GLU A 10 -12.29 -10.20 38.74
N ASN A 11 -11.20 -10.90 38.42
CA ASN A 11 -10.30 -11.44 39.44
C ASN A 11 -9.56 -10.31 40.16
N VAL A 12 -9.21 -9.23 39.46
CA VAL A 12 -8.62 -8.03 40.09
C VAL A 12 -9.64 -7.36 41.01
N ALA A 13 -10.89 -7.22 40.57
CA ALA A 13 -11.97 -6.71 41.41
C ALA A 13 -12.21 -7.60 42.64
N HIS A 14 -12.19 -8.93 42.47
CA HIS A 14 -12.28 -9.88 43.57
C HIS A 14 -11.14 -9.72 44.58
N ALA A 15 -9.90 -9.51 44.10
CA ALA A 15 -8.77 -9.26 44.99
C ALA A 15 -8.96 -8.00 45.84
N HIS A 16 -9.58 -6.94 45.31
CA HIS A 16 -9.94 -5.76 46.10
C HIS A 16 -10.98 -6.08 47.18
N ILE A 17 -11.99 -6.91 46.88
CA ILE A 17 -12.98 -7.37 47.86
C ILE A 17 -12.31 -8.22 48.95
N CYS A 18 -11.40 -9.13 48.59
CA CYS A 18 -10.62 -9.90 49.54
C CYS A 18 -9.77 -8.98 50.45
N ALA A 19 -9.16 -7.95 49.87
CA ALA A 19 -8.36 -6.99 50.63
C ALA A 19 -9.23 -6.19 51.61
N GLU A 20 -10.39 -5.73 51.19
CA GLU A 20 -11.36 -5.02 52.04
C GLU A 20 -11.81 -5.90 53.21
N ARG A 21 -12.19 -7.16 52.94
CA ARG A 21 -12.57 -8.12 53.98
C ARG A 21 -11.43 -8.40 54.96
N ALA A 22 -10.21 -8.60 54.48
CA ALA A 22 -9.04 -8.86 55.32
C ALA A 22 -8.72 -7.67 56.25
N LEU A 23 -8.90 -6.44 55.75
CA LEU A 23 -8.73 -5.22 56.56
C LEU A 23 -9.89 -5.03 57.55
N ALA A 24 -11.12 -5.39 57.17
CA ALA A 24 -12.31 -5.27 58.01
C ALA A 24 -12.36 -6.29 59.15
N SER A 25 -11.70 -7.46 59.02
CA SER A 25 -11.74 -8.53 60.02
C SER A 25 -11.23 -8.16 61.41
N LYS A 26 -10.48 -7.06 61.56
CA LYS A 26 -9.80 -6.62 62.81
C LYS A 26 -8.87 -7.71 63.40
N GLY A 27 -7.94 -7.33 64.27
CA GLY A 27 -6.94 -8.26 64.83
C GLY A 27 -5.80 -8.63 63.87
N GLU A 28 -5.14 -9.77 64.10
CA GLU A 28 -3.89 -10.15 63.41
C GLU A 28 -3.99 -10.19 61.87
N VAL A 29 -5.15 -10.54 61.32
CA VAL A 29 -5.35 -10.63 59.86
C VAL A 29 -5.24 -9.25 59.21
N ALA A 30 -5.87 -8.24 59.82
CA ALA A 30 -5.83 -6.87 59.34
C ALA A 30 -4.42 -6.28 59.43
N GLU A 31 -3.70 -6.55 60.52
CA GLU A 31 -2.31 -6.11 60.70
C GLU A 31 -1.38 -6.74 59.64
N LYS A 32 -1.50 -8.05 59.39
CA LYS A 32 -0.73 -8.77 58.36
C LYS A 32 -1.03 -8.26 56.94
N ALA A 33 -2.27 -7.86 56.68
CA ALA A 33 -2.74 -7.38 55.39
C ALA A 33 -2.33 -5.92 55.10
N SER A 34 -2.35 -5.06 56.12
CA SER A 34 -2.16 -3.61 56.00
C SER A 34 -0.73 -3.18 55.64
N GLY A 35 -0.59 -2.06 54.89
CA GLY A 35 0.71 -1.44 54.59
C GLY A 35 1.62 -2.22 53.63
N GLN A 36 1.08 -3.20 52.90
CA GLN A 36 1.84 -4.10 52.04
C GLN A 36 1.45 -3.96 50.57
N ALA A 37 2.42 -4.10 49.67
CA ALA A 37 2.16 -4.28 48.24
C ALA A 37 1.93 -5.76 47.90
N TYR A 38 0.98 -6.02 46.99
CA TYR A 38 0.58 -7.34 46.53
C TYR A 38 0.55 -7.40 45.00
N PHE A 39 0.98 -8.53 44.44
CA PHE A 39 0.79 -8.85 43.03
C PHE A 39 -0.43 -9.76 42.88
N ILE A 40 -1.36 -9.38 42.02
CA ILE A 40 -2.58 -10.14 41.73
C ILE A 40 -2.46 -10.76 40.34
N THR A 41 -2.51 -12.09 40.28
CA THR A 41 -2.48 -12.85 39.03
C THR A 41 -3.57 -13.93 39.00
N ASN A 42 -3.81 -14.52 37.83
CA ASN A 42 -4.66 -15.72 37.68
C ASN A 42 -3.97 -17.02 38.16
N MET A 43 -2.70 -16.97 38.58
CA MET A 43 -1.89 -18.15 38.96
C MET A 43 -1.68 -19.20 37.84
N GLU A 44 -2.00 -18.84 36.59
CA GLU A 44 -1.91 -19.70 35.40
C GLU A 44 -0.99 -19.04 34.34
N PRO A 45 0.35 -19.11 34.50
CA PRO A 45 1.27 -18.48 33.56
C PRO A 45 1.24 -19.20 32.20
N ILE A 46 1.06 -18.42 31.13
CA ILE A 46 1.00 -18.92 29.75
C ILE A 46 2.06 -18.24 28.88
N LYS A 47 2.44 -18.87 27.77
CA LYS A 47 3.30 -18.22 26.77
C LYS A 47 2.52 -17.07 26.13
N PHE A 48 3.15 -15.90 26.02
CA PHE A 48 2.53 -14.71 25.42
C PHE A 48 1.93 -14.98 24.03
N TRP A 49 2.68 -15.66 23.17
CA TRP A 49 2.24 -16.00 21.82
C TRP A 49 1.15 -17.07 21.78
N GLU A 50 1.08 -17.94 22.79
CA GLU A 50 -0.01 -18.92 22.89
C GLU A 50 -1.31 -18.21 23.27
N PHE A 51 -1.25 -17.31 24.27
CA PHE A 51 -2.38 -16.47 24.65
C PHE A 51 -2.93 -15.65 23.47
N LEU A 52 -2.04 -14.99 22.70
CA LEU A 52 -2.47 -14.28 21.49
C LEU A 52 -3.08 -15.21 20.45
N SER A 53 -2.55 -16.41 20.29
CA SER A 53 -3.07 -17.38 19.33
C SER A 53 -4.48 -17.83 19.69
N LEU A 54 -4.75 -18.08 20.98
CA LEU A 54 -6.09 -18.44 21.46
C LEU A 54 -7.12 -17.34 21.21
N ILE A 55 -6.76 -16.07 21.46
CA ILE A 55 -7.65 -14.93 21.18
C ILE A 55 -7.91 -14.78 19.68
N LEU A 56 -6.86 -14.85 18.86
CA LEU A 56 -6.99 -14.68 17.40
C LEU A 56 -7.83 -15.81 16.78
N GLU A 57 -7.59 -17.04 17.19
CA GLU A 57 -8.35 -18.21 16.73
C GLU A 57 -9.82 -18.13 17.19
N GLY A 58 -10.07 -17.72 18.43
CA GLY A 58 -11.43 -17.50 18.93
C GLY A 58 -12.18 -16.38 18.23
N LEU A 59 -11.47 -15.39 17.68
CA LEU A 59 -12.02 -14.35 16.82
C LEU A 59 -12.11 -14.75 15.33
N GLY A 60 -11.63 -15.93 14.94
CA GLY A 60 -11.66 -16.42 13.55
C GLY A 60 -10.47 -16.02 12.66
N TYR A 61 -9.39 -15.48 13.23
CA TYR A 61 -8.17 -15.13 12.50
C TYR A 61 -7.16 -16.29 12.43
N GLU A 62 -6.30 -16.27 11.41
CA GLU A 62 -5.18 -17.21 11.33
C GLU A 62 -4.13 -16.95 12.42
N ARG A 63 -3.54 -18.04 12.94
CA ARG A 63 -2.45 -17.95 13.92
C ARG A 63 -1.22 -17.23 13.32
N PRO A 64 -0.54 -16.36 14.09
CA PRO A 64 0.65 -15.66 13.64
C PRO A 64 1.82 -16.63 13.38
N ARG A 65 2.24 -16.76 12.11
CA ARG A 65 3.31 -17.69 11.69
C ARG A 65 4.71 -17.07 11.68
N ILE A 66 4.80 -15.75 11.52
CA ILE A 66 6.06 -15.04 11.32
C ILE A 66 6.62 -14.62 12.69
N LYS A 67 7.84 -15.06 13.00
CA LYS A 67 8.56 -14.67 14.22
C LYS A 67 9.70 -13.74 13.83
N ILE A 68 9.57 -12.46 14.18
CA ILE A 68 10.63 -11.47 13.92
C ILE A 68 11.46 -11.29 15.20
N PRO A 69 12.79 -11.49 15.16
CA PRO A 69 13.65 -11.25 16.30
C PRO A 69 13.56 -9.80 16.81
N ALA A 70 13.51 -9.62 18.13
CA ALA A 70 13.44 -8.30 18.76
C ALA A 70 14.59 -7.38 18.33
N VAL A 71 15.79 -7.93 18.13
CA VAL A 71 16.98 -7.19 17.66
C VAL A 71 16.73 -6.47 16.32
N LEU A 72 15.96 -7.08 15.42
CA LEU A 72 15.61 -6.46 14.13
C LEU A 72 14.47 -5.45 14.28
N MET A 73 13.53 -5.70 15.19
CA MET A 73 12.39 -4.82 15.43
C MET A 73 12.75 -3.54 16.20
N MET A 74 13.78 -3.58 17.07
CA MET A 74 14.22 -2.42 17.86
C MET A 74 14.66 -1.21 17.02
N PRO A 75 15.55 -1.32 16.00
CA PRO A 75 15.92 -0.17 15.17
C PRO A 75 14.74 0.38 14.38
N ILE A 76 13.84 -0.49 13.89
CA ILE A 76 12.61 -0.09 13.20
C ILE A 76 11.73 0.73 14.15
N ALA A 77 11.58 0.32 15.40
CA ALA A 77 10.78 1.03 16.37
C ALA A 77 11.37 2.38 16.77
N HIS A 78 12.69 2.48 16.89
CA HIS A 78 13.37 3.76 17.12
C HIS A 78 13.20 4.71 15.93
N LEU A 79 13.25 4.19 14.70
CA LEU A 79 12.97 4.97 13.50
C LEU A 79 11.52 5.48 13.49
N VAL A 80 10.55 4.62 13.80
CA VAL A 80 9.13 5.01 13.89
C VAL A 80 8.90 6.06 14.98
N GLU A 81 9.52 5.89 16.15
CA GLU A 81 9.44 6.87 17.24
C GLU A 81 10.06 8.22 16.85
N PHE A 82 11.21 8.20 16.17
CA PHE A 82 11.87 9.41 15.66
C PHE A 82 11.00 10.14 14.64
N MET A 83 10.46 9.42 13.65
CA MET A 83 9.55 9.98 12.66
C MET A 83 8.29 10.55 13.31
N TYR A 84 7.75 9.86 14.32
CA TYR A 84 6.62 10.38 15.07
C TYR A 84 6.96 11.67 15.82
N LYS A 85 8.08 11.75 16.52
CA LYS A 85 8.53 12.99 17.21
C LYS A 85 8.70 14.15 16.23
N LEU A 86 9.17 13.87 15.01
CA LEU A 86 9.28 14.89 13.97
C LEU A 86 7.92 15.36 13.46
N CYS A 87 6.93 14.46 13.41
CA CYS A 87 5.57 14.73 12.93
C CYS A 87 4.56 15.07 14.04
N GLU A 88 4.96 15.02 15.31
CA GLU A 88 4.16 15.38 16.49
C GLU A 88 3.49 16.76 16.40
N PRO A 89 4.16 17.84 15.93
CA PRO A 89 3.52 19.15 15.77
C PRO A 89 2.35 19.17 14.76
N TYR A 90 2.19 18.11 13.96
CA TYR A 90 1.09 17.97 12.99
C TYR A 90 -0.10 17.17 13.54
N GLY A 91 -0.13 16.85 14.85
CA GLY A 91 -1.30 16.25 15.52
C GLY A 91 -1.47 14.74 15.28
N MET A 92 -0.39 14.01 15.01
CA MET A 92 -0.42 12.56 14.83
C MET A 92 -0.72 11.83 16.15
N LYS A 93 -1.44 10.70 16.10
CA LYS A 93 -1.68 9.83 17.28
C LYS A 93 -0.45 8.97 17.58
N VAL A 94 -0.20 8.72 18.87
CA VAL A 94 0.92 7.89 19.36
C VAL A 94 0.96 6.55 18.63
N PRO A 95 2.10 6.15 18.03
CA PRO A 95 2.19 4.94 17.24
C PRO A 95 2.05 3.70 18.13
N GLN A 96 1.43 2.65 17.59
CA GLN A 96 1.28 1.38 18.30
C GLN A 96 2.62 0.65 18.50
N LEU A 97 3.59 0.92 17.61
CA LEU A 97 4.93 0.34 17.59
C LEU A 97 5.94 1.28 18.28
N THR A 98 6.21 1.02 19.56
CA THR A 98 7.19 1.78 20.36
C THR A 98 8.28 0.84 20.89
N PRO A 99 9.55 1.28 21.02
CA PRO A 99 10.62 0.45 21.59
C PRO A 99 10.28 -0.12 22.97
N SER A 100 9.60 0.66 23.83
CA SER A 100 9.14 0.22 25.15
C SER A 100 8.19 -0.98 25.09
N ARG A 101 7.24 -0.96 24.14
CA ARG A 101 6.28 -2.05 23.93
C ARG A 101 6.97 -3.30 23.41
N ILE A 102 7.89 -3.16 22.46
CA ILE A 102 8.64 -4.30 21.91
C ILE A 102 9.52 -4.94 22.99
N ARG A 103 10.16 -4.12 23.81
CA ARG A 103 10.94 -4.59 24.97
C ARG A 103 10.05 -5.37 25.93
N LEU A 104 8.89 -4.83 26.29
CA LEU A 104 7.92 -5.51 27.14
C LEU A 104 7.57 -6.87 26.54
N LEU A 105 7.10 -6.90 25.28
CA LEU A 105 6.73 -8.13 24.56
C LEU A 105 7.84 -9.17 24.44
N SER A 106 9.11 -8.78 24.60
CA SER A 106 10.26 -9.69 24.47
C SER A 106 10.70 -10.32 25.80
N CYS A 107 10.37 -9.70 26.93
CA CYS A 107 10.79 -10.14 28.27
C CYS A 107 9.86 -11.20 28.86
N ASN A 108 10.34 -11.99 29.80
CA ASN A 108 9.48 -12.87 30.62
C ASN A 108 8.89 -12.05 31.78
N ARG A 109 7.59 -12.17 32.02
CA ARG A 109 6.89 -11.40 33.06
C ARG A 109 5.90 -12.29 33.81
N THR A 110 6.43 -12.95 34.84
CA THR A 110 5.65 -13.75 35.79
C THR A 110 5.78 -13.14 37.19
N PHE A 111 4.71 -13.18 37.96
CA PHE A 111 4.63 -12.61 39.31
C PHE A 111 4.25 -13.67 40.32
N ASN A 112 4.77 -13.53 41.53
CA ASN A 112 4.44 -14.40 42.65
C ASN A 112 3.20 -13.84 43.38
N CYS A 113 2.09 -14.59 43.36
CA CYS A 113 0.82 -14.24 44.01
C CYS A 113 0.63 -14.93 45.38
N SER A 114 1.62 -15.69 45.89
CA SER A 114 1.50 -16.40 47.17
C SER A 114 1.21 -15.46 48.33
N LYS A 115 1.80 -14.25 48.33
CA LYS A 115 1.56 -13.24 49.38
C LYS A 115 0.09 -12.81 49.47
N ALA A 116 -0.59 -12.70 48.34
CA ALA A 116 -2.01 -12.32 48.31
C ALA A 116 -2.90 -13.50 48.75
N LYS A 117 -2.54 -14.73 48.36
CA LYS A 117 -3.21 -15.94 48.80
C LYS A 117 -3.16 -16.11 50.32
N ASP A 118 -1.97 -15.99 50.90
CA ASP A 118 -1.74 -16.26 52.33
C ASP A 118 -2.31 -15.17 53.23
N ARG A 119 -2.21 -13.89 52.83
CA ARG A 119 -2.56 -12.75 53.70
C ARG A 119 -3.95 -12.17 53.43
N LEU A 120 -4.45 -12.28 52.21
CA LEU A 120 -5.77 -11.75 51.82
C LEU A 120 -6.80 -12.85 51.60
N GLY A 121 -6.39 -14.14 51.62
CA GLY A 121 -7.27 -15.25 51.25
C GLY A 121 -7.67 -15.23 49.78
N TYR A 122 -6.92 -14.52 48.93
CA TYR A 122 -7.27 -14.36 47.52
C TYR A 122 -7.09 -15.68 46.75
N THR A 123 -8.14 -16.06 46.02
CA THR A 123 -8.11 -17.11 44.99
C THR A 123 -8.81 -16.59 43.74
N PRO A 124 -8.28 -16.87 42.53
CA PRO A 124 -8.93 -16.47 41.30
C PRO A 124 -10.25 -17.22 41.14
N ILE A 125 -11.33 -16.49 40.81
CA ILE A 125 -12.66 -17.08 40.61
C ILE A 125 -12.82 -17.52 39.16
N VAL A 126 -12.32 -16.71 38.23
CA VAL A 126 -12.40 -16.96 36.79
C VAL A 126 -11.09 -17.56 36.31
N SER A 127 -11.15 -18.71 35.66
CA SER A 127 -9.97 -19.34 35.03
C SER A 127 -9.47 -18.52 33.85
N LEU A 128 -8.21 -18.70 33.43
CA LEU A 128 -7.68 -18.02 32.24
C LEU A 128 -8.48 -18.37 30.98
N GLN A 129 -8.86 -19.64 30.81
CA GLN A 129 -9.61 -20.12 29.65
C GLN A 129 -10.99 -19.45 29.57
N GLU A 130 -11.71 -19.43 30.68
CA GLU A 130 -13.03 -18.78 30.77
C GLU A 130 -12.91 -17.26 30.54
N GLY A 131 -11.85 -16.63 31.07
CA GLY A 131 -11.56 -15.22 30.82
C GLY A 131 -11.32 -14.91 29.34
N ILE A 132 -10.65 -15.80 28.61
CA ILE A 132 -10.41 -15.68 27.16
C ILE A 132 -11.75 -15.78 26.41
N GLU A 133 -12.59 -16.75 26.73
CA GLU A 133 -13.89 -16.95 26.08
C GLU A 133 -14.82 -15.74 26.26
N ARG A 134 -14.96 -15.25 27.50
CA ARG A 134 -15.72 -14.02 27.81
C ARG A 134 -15.17 -12.79 27.08
N THR A 135 -13.84 -12.70 26.97
CA THR A 135 -13.19 -11.61 26.21
C THR A 135 -13.56 -11.70 24.73
N ILE A 136 -13.46 -12.87 24.11
CA ILE A 136 -13.82 -13.07 22.70
C ILE A 136 -15.30 -12.71 22.44
N GLU A 137 -16.19 -13.07 23.36
CA GLU A 137 -17.62 -12.73 23.26
C GLU A 137 -17.86 -11.22 23.33
N SER A 138 -17.20 -10.53 24.27
CA SER A 138 -17.26 -9.07 24.41
C SER A 138 -16.74 -8.32 23.17
N TYR A 139 -15.74 -8.89 22.48
CA TYR A 139 -15.17 -8.35 21.24
C TYR A 139 -15.77 -8.99 19.97
N SER A 140 -17.04 -9.39 19.99
CA SER A 140 -17.73 -9.98 18.82
C SER A 140 -17.65 -9.11 17.55
N HIS A 141 -17.63 -7.78 17.68
CA HIS A 141 -17.46 -6.84 16.57
C HIS A 141 -16.07 -6.87 15.91
N LEU A 142 -15.05 -7.45 16.56
CA LEU A 142 -13.71 -7.65 16.00
C LEU A 142 -13.54 -9.04 15.40
N ARG A 143 -14.56 -9.90 15.47
CA ARG A 143 -14.50 -11.21 14.81
C ARG A 143 -14.15 -10.98 13.35
N ALA A 144 -13.32 -11.86 12.82
CA ALA A 144 -13.21 -12.02 11.39
C ALA A 144 -14.61 -12.43 10.91
N GLU A 145 -15.42 -11.45 10.51
CA GLU A 145 -16.43 -11.71 9.50
C GLU A 145 -15.69 -12.50 8.44
N HIS A 146 -16.23 -13.66 8.05
CA HIS A 146 -15.79 -14.30 6.84
C HIS A 146 -16.00 -13.24 5.76
N GLN A 147 -14.98 -12.42 5.46
CA GLN A 147 -14.91 -11.73 4.20
C GLN A 147 -15.06 -12.88 3.22
N PRO A 148 -16.19 -12.96 2.49
CA PRO A 148 -16.38 -14.04 1.57
C PRO A 148 -15.12 -14.04 0.73
N LYS A 149 -14.42 -15.19 0.66
CA LYS A 149 -13.39 -15.39 -0.36
C LYS A 149 -14.03 -14.85 -1.63
N ARG A 150 -13.53 -13.72 -2.12
CA ARG A 150 -14.10 -13.05 -3.28
C ARG A 150 -13.90 -14.04 -4.42
N ASP A 151 -14.93 -14.82 -4.72
CA ASP A 151 -14.97 -15.74 -5.85
C ASP A 151 -15.05 -14.97 -7.18
N GLY A 152 -15.14 -13.63 -7.13
CA GLY A 152 -15.04 -12.73 -8.27
C GLY A 152 -13.65 -12.13 -8.47
N GLN A 153 -13.30 -11.87 -9.74
CA GLN A 153 -12.08 -11.13 -10.13
C GLN A 153 -12.07 -9.73 -9.47
N SER A 154 -10.92 -9.28 -8.95
CA SER A 154 -10.79 -7.95 -8.34
C SER A 154 -10.96 -6.85 -9.41
N LYS A 155 -11.48 -5.68 -9.01
CA LYS A 155 -11.65 -4.55 -9.96
C LYS A 155 -10.32 -4.18 -10.64
N MET A 156 -9.23 -4.27 -9.89
CA MET A 156 -7.88 -4.00 -10.42
C MET A 156 -7.45 -5.02 -11.48
N HIS A 157 -7.80 -6.31 -11.31
CA HIS A 157 -7.55 -7.33 -12.33
C HIS A 157 -8.26 -6.99 -13.64
N ILE A 158 -9.50 -6.49 -13.54
CA ILE A 158 -10.28 -6.00 -14.68
C ILE A 158 -9.64 -4.75 -15.31
N TYR A 159 -9.27 -3.75 -14.50
CA TYR A 159 -8.62 -2.52 -14.99
C TYR A 159 -7.28 -2.77 -15.69
N LEU A 160 -6.54 -3.79 -15.26
CA LEU A 160 -5.29 -4.22 -15.91
C LEU A 160 -5.52 -5.03 -17.20
N GLY A 161 -6.77 -5.23 -17.61
CA GLY A 161 -7.14 -5.99 -18.81
C GLY A 161 -7.15 -7.50 -18.64
N GLY A 162 -6.97 -7.99 -17.41
CA GLY A 162 -6.91 -9.40 -17.08
C GLY A 162 -5.69 -10.15 -17.63
N GLY A 163 -5.58 -11.43 -17.28
CA GLY A 163 -4.54 -12.31 -17.78
C GLY A 163 -3.16 -12.11 -17.12
N LYS A 164 -2.12 -12.57 -17.81
CA LYS A 164 -0.79 -12.82 -17.22
C LYS A 164 -0.13 -11.57 -16.62
N VAL A 165 -0.32 -10.40 -17.22
CA VAL A 165 0.25 -9.14 -16.70
C VAL A 165 -0.43 -8.73 -15.40
N ALA A 166 -1.76 -8.84 -15.33
CA ALA A 166 -2.51 -8.56 -14.11
C ALA A 166 -2.10 -9.53 -12.99
N ASP A 167 -1.93 -10.81 -13.32
CA ASP A 167 -1.50 -11.83 -12.34
C ASP A 167 -0.07 -11.56 -11.81
N ILE A 168 0.83 -11.07 -12.66
CA ILE A 168 2.20 -10.67 -12.30
C ILE A 168 2.19 -9.43 -11.41
N LEU A 169 1.44 -8.38 -11.77
CA LEU A 169 1.43 -7.12 -11.01
C LEU A 169 0.70 -7.26 -9.66
N LEU A 170 -0.32 -8.12 -9.59
CA LEU A 170 -1.07 -8.41 -8.36
C LEU A 170 -0.44 -9.53 -7.51
N TRP A 171 0.78 -9.98 -7.84
CA TRP A 171 1.53 -10.99 -7.07
C TRP A 171 0.84 -12.35 -6.92
N ARG A 172 -0.01 -12.75 -7.88
CA ARG A 172 -0.68 -14.06 -7.86
C ARG A 172 0.31 -15.21 -8.06
N ASP A 173 1.28 -15.04 -8.95
CA ASP A 173 2.44 -15.92 -9.09
C ASP A 173 3.71 -15.20 -8.60
N LYS A 174 4.03 -15.39 -7.31
CA LYS A 174 5.19 -14.76 -6.65
C LYS A 174 6.50 -14.99 -7.40
N LYS A 175 6.68 -16.13 -8.06
CA LYS A 175 7.93 -16.46 -8.77
C LYS A 175 8.05 -15.64 -10.05
N GLN A 176 6.98 -15.56 -10.84
CA GLN A 176 6.93 -14.76 -12.07
C GLN A 176 7.00 -13.26 -11.77
N SER A 177 6.28 -12.78 -10.75
CA SER A 177 6.33 -11.38 -10.31
C SER A 177 7.74 -10.96 -9.91
N PHE A 178 8.40 -11.77 -9.08
CA PHE A 178 9.77 -11.47 -8.64
C PHE A 178 10.78 -11.51 -9.79
N THR A 179 10.64 -12.48 -10.70
CA THR A 179 11.51 -12.60 -11.88
C THR A 179 11.31 -11.41 -12.82
N THR A 180 10.07 -10.99 -13.04
CA THR A 180 9.76 -9.82 -13.89
C THR A 180 10.31 -8.52 -13.26
N ALA A 181 10.16 -8.34 -11.95
CA ALA A 181 10.72 -7.20 -11.24
C ALA A 181 12.26 -7.16 -11.33
N LEU A 182 12.93 -8.31 -11.21
CA LEU A 182 14.39 -8.44 -11.42
C LEU A 182 14.81 -8.10 -12.84
N ILE A 183 14.08 -8.58 -13.85
CA ILE A 183 14.35 -8.26 -15.26
C ILE A 183 14.20 -6.76 -15.52
N LEU A 184 13.13 -6.13 -15.01
CA LEU A 184 12.90 -4.69 -15.14
C LEU A 184 13.97 -3.87 -14.41
N LEU A 185 14.42 -4.32 -13.24
CA LEU A 185 15.51 -3.68 -12.49
C LEU A 185 16.86 -3.83 -13.21
N ALA A 186 17.15 -5.01 -13.77
CA ALA A 186 18.34 -5.23 -14.57
C ALA A 186 18.33 -4.38 -15.85
N PHE A 187 17.16 -4.25 -16.49
CA PHE A 187 16.96 -3.35 -17.63
C PHE A 187 17.21 -1.88 -17.23
N TYR A 188 16.64 -1.43 -16.11
CA TYR A 188 16.89 -0.10 -15.56
C TYR A 188 18.39 0.16 -15.36
N ASN A 189 19.10 -0.76 -14.71
CA ASN A 189 20.52 -0.59 -14.43
C ASN A 189 21.39 -0.56 -15.69
N ASN A 190 21.07 -1.38 -16.69
CA ASN A 190 21.88 -1.47 -17.92
C ASN A 190 21.62 -0.34 -18.91
N PHE A 191 20.38 0.15 -18.99
CA PHE A 191 19.97 1.11 -20.02
C PHE A 191 19.72 2.52 -19.47
N LEU A 192 19.08 2.63 -18.30
CA LEU A 192 18.57 3.89 -17.79
C LEU A 192 19.47 4.50 -16.72
N ALA A 193 19.99 3.74 -15.77
CA ALA A 193 20.78 4.24 -14.62
C ALA A 193 22.07 4.96 -15.03
N SER A 194 22.64 4.63 -16.18
CA SER A 194 23.90 5.17 -16.71
C SER A 194 23.83 6.60 -17.26
N GLY A 195 22.72 7.32 -17.08
CA GLY A 195 22.59 8.73 -17.45
C GLY A 195 22.51 9.01 -18.96
N TYR A 196 22.27 7.99 -19.79
CA TYR A 196 22.17 8.15 -21.23
C TYR A 196 20.91 8.92 -21.62
N THR A 197 21.02 9.76 -22.65
CA THR A 197 19.87 10.36 -23.32
C THR A 197 18.98 9.28 -23.93
N VAL A 198 17.69 9.57 -24.11
CA VAL A 198 16.72 8.65 -24.74
C VAL A 198 17.29 8.06 -26.05
N LEU A 199 17.95 8.89 -26.87
CA LEU A 199 18.59 8.45 -28.11
C LEU A 199 19.64 7.35 -27.91
N ALA A 200 20.50 7.49 -26.90
CA ALA A 200 21.53 6.50 -26.60
C ALA A 200 20.92 5.19 -26.07
N THR A 201 19.79 5.24 -25.35
CA THR A 201 19.07 4.04 -24.91
C THR A 201 18.48 3.26 -26.10
N PHE A 202 17.85 3.97 -27.06
CA PHE A 202 17.34 3.35 -28.28
C PHE A 202 18.45 2.75 -29.14
N SER A 203 19.57 3.45 -29.29
CA SER A 203 20.73 2.94 -30.03
C SER A 203 21.26 1.64 -29.42
N LYS A 204 21.43 1.59 -28.09
CA LYS A 204 21.84 0.37 -27.39
C LYS A 204 20.81 -0.76 -27.51
N LEU A 205 19.52 -0.45 -27.47
CA LEU A 205 18.46 -1.45 -27.62
C LEU A 205 18.51 -2.06 -29.02
N ILE A 206 18.62 -1.23 -30.06
CA ILE A 206 18.76 -1.67 -31.45
C ILE A 206 20.04 -2.51 -31.61
N LEU A 207 21.15 -2.07 -31.03
CA LEU A 207 22.41 -2.83 -31.04
C LEU A 207 22.25 -4.19 -30.35
N MET A 208 21.59 -4.26 -29.19
CA MET A 208 21.32 -5.51 -28.48
C MET A 208 20.45 -6.45 -29.34
N VAL A 209 19.40 -5.94 -29.99
CA VAL A 209 18.56 -6.72 -30.90
C VAL A 209 19.37 -7.22 -32.10
N ALA A 210 20.21 -6.37 -32.70
CA ALA A 210 21.05 -6.76 -33.82
C ALA A 210 22.07 -7.85 -33.43
N VAL A 211 22.72 -7.70 -32.27
CA VAL A 211 23.65 -8.70 -31.73
C VAL A 211 22.92 -10.00 -31.39
N PHE A 212 21.73 -9.91 -30.78
CA PHE A 212 20.89 -11.08 -30.50
C PHE A 212 20.52 -11.81 -31.78
N LEU A 213 20.03 -11.11 -32.80
CA LEU A 213 19.68 -11.69 -34.11
C LEU A 213 20.92 -12.31 -34.79
N TYR A 214 22.08 -11.65 -34.70
CA TYR A 214 23.34 -12.17 -35.24
C TYR A 214 23.78 -13.46 -34.53
N ILE A 215 23.75 -13.49 -33.20
CA ILE A 215 24.06 -14.68 -32.41
C ILE A 215 23.07 -15.80 -32.77
N HIS A 216 21.77 -15.50 -32.75
CA HIS A 216 20.70 -16.46 -33.06
C HIS A 216 20.79 -17.01 -34.50
N ALA A 217 21.22 -16.21 -35.47
CA ALA A 217 21.43 -16.66 -36.85
C ALA A 217 22.61 -17.64 -36.96
N ASN A 218 23.69 -17.38 -36.20
CA ASN A 218 24.91 -18.20 -36.22
C ASN A 218 24.84 -19.44 -35.32
N LEU A 219 23.87 -19.55 -34.40
CA LEU A 219 23.75 -20.71 -33.53
C LEU A 219 23.40 -22.00 -34.33
N PRO A 220 24.06 -23.13 -34.06
CA PRO A 220 23.68 -24.44 -34.61
C PRO A 220 22.30 -24.87 -34.08
N GLN A 221 21.55 -25.63 -34.89
CA GLN A 221 20.16 -26.02 -34.59
C GLN A 221 20.02 -26.90 -33.33
N ASN A 222 21.09 -27.58 -32.91
CA ASN A 222 21.15 -28.39 -31.70
C ASN A 222 22.33 -27.94 -30.84
N ILE A 223 22.02 -27.50 -29.61
CA ILE A 223 23.02 -27.22 -28.58
C ILE A 223 22.57 -27.97 -27.32
N PHE A 224 23.38 -28.91 -26.85
CA PHE A 224 23.14 -29.69 -25.62
C PHE A 224 21.73 -30.31 -25.50
N GLY A 225 21.15 -30.80 -26.61
CA GLY A 225 19.84 -31.48 -26.60
C GLY A 225 18.61 -30.57 -26.65
N CYS A 226 18.77 -29.24 -26.68
CA CYS A 226 17.68 -28.30 -26.98
C CYS A 226 17.66 -27.96 -28.47
N VAL A 227 16.52 -28.22 -29.13
CA VAL A 227 16.26 -27.78 -30.51
C VAL A 227 15.91 -26.29 -30.49
N ILE A 228 16.75 -25.45 -31.11
CA ILE A 228 16.50 -24.01 -31.19
C ILE A 228 15.69 -23.73 -32.46
N GLU A 229 14.46 -23.24 -32.30
CA GLU A 229 13.59 -22.84 -33.40
C GLU A 229 14.19 -21.64 -34.13
N LYS A 230 14.72 -21.84 -35.34
CA LYS A 230 15.33 -20.76 -36.13
C LYS A 230 14.25 -19.81 -36.64
N VAL A 231 14.46 -18.50 -36.48
CA VAL A 231 13.59 -17.48 -37.06
C VAL A 231 13.51 -17.71 -38.57
N PRO A 232 12.32 -17.92 -39.15
CA PRO A 232 12.18 -18.24 -40.56
C PRO A 232 12.56 -17.03 -41.43
N VAL A 233 13.22 -17.29 -42.57
CA VAL A 233 13.67 -16.26 -43.52
C VAL A 233 12.50 -15.40 -44.04
N SER A 234 11.29 -15.95 -44.04
CA SER A 234 10.06 -15.22 -44.39
C SER A 234 9.76 -14.04 -43.45
N ALA A 235 10.21 -14.07 -42.19
CA ALA A 235 10.06 -12.95 -41.25
C ALA A 235 10.87 -11.71 -41.65
N PHE A 236 11.95 -11.89 -42.42
CA PHE A 236 12.81 -10.82 -42.95
C PHE A 236 12.43 -10.41 -44.38
N HIS A 237 11.49 -11.11 -45.02
CA HIS A 237 11.03 -10.78 -46.36
C HIS A 237 10.08 -9.57 -46.33
N CYS A 238 10.64 -8.37 -46.46
CA CYS A 238 9.86 -7.16 -46.61
C CYS A 238 9.25 -7.13 -48.02
N SER A 239 7.95 -7.41 -48.14
CA SER A 239 7.23 -7.29 -49.42
C SER A 239 7.41 -5.89 -50.00
N GLU A 240 7.56 -5.80 -51.32
CA GLU A 240 7.70 -4.54 -52.06
C GLU A 240 6.55 -3.57 -51.75
N GLU A 241 5.36 -4.10 -51.44
CA GLU A 241 4.20 -3.31 -51.05
C GLU A 241 4.38 -2.66 -49.66
N LYS A 242 4.90 -3.40 -48.68
CA LYS A 242 5.17 -2.87 -47.33
C LYS A 242 6.28 -1.82 -47.35
N SER A 243 7.34 -2.04 -48.14
CA SER A 243 8.43 -1.09 -48.28
C SER A 243 7.97 0.18 -49.00
N ARG A 244 7.17 0.06 -50.06
CA ARG A 244 6.60 1.22 -50.77
C ARG A 244 5.71 2.07 -49.88
N ILE A 245 4.87 1.45 -49.04
CA ILE A 245 4.04 2.15 -48.05
C ILE A 245 4.91 2.89 -47.02
N ALA A 246 5.97 2.24 -46.51
CA ALA A 246 6.89 2.85 -45.54
C ALA A 246 7.63 4.06 -46.13
N VAL A 247 8.16 3.92 -47.36
CA VAL A 247 8.84 5.00 -48.08
C VAL A 247 7.87 6.15 -48.37
N HIS A 248 6.67 5.86 -48.86
CA HIS A 248 5.67 6.89 -49.13
C HIS A 248 5.26 7.64 -47.85
N SER A 249 5.11 6.92 -46.73
CA SER A 249 4.84 7.52 -45.42
C SER A 249 5.97 8.42 -44.96
N ALA A 250 7.23 7.96 -45.06
CA ALA A 250 8.40 8.74 -44.67
C ALA A 250 8.55 10.02 -45.52
N VAL A 251 8.40 9.90 -46.84
CA VAL A 251 8.46 11.03 -47.77
C VAL A 251 7.31 12.02 -47.51
N SER A 252 6.11 11.51 -47.24
CA SER A 252 4.94 12.35 -46.91
C SER A 252 5.19 13.16 -45.63
N VAL A 253 5.68 12.52 -44.57
CA VAL A 253 6.04 13.17 -43.30
C VAL A 253 7.13 14.23 -43.53
N TRP A 254 8.20 13.90 -44.26
CA TRP A 254 9.29 14.83 -44.56
C TRP A 254 8.80 16.04 -45.35
N ASN A 255 8.02 15.83 -46.41
CA ASN A 255 7.47 16.89 -47.23
C ASN A 255 6.47 17.76 -46.47
N SER A 256 5.74 17.19 -45.49
CA SER A 256 4.89 17.96 -44.59
C SER A 256 5.72 18.85 -43.67
N LEU A 257 6.77 18.30 -43.05
CA LEU A 257 7.67 19.04 -42.16
C LEU A 257 8.34 20.21 -42.89
N VAL A 258 8.90 19.97 -44.09
CA VAL A 258 9.55 21.02 -44.90
C VAL A 258 8.56 22.12 -45.29
N ARG A 259 7.31 21.78 -45.63
CA ARG A 259 6.27 22.78 -45.92
C ARG A 259 5.93 23.64 -44.70
N VAL A 260 5.77 23.02 -43.52
CA VAL A 260 5.55 23.74 -42.26
C VAL A 260 6.73 24.66 -41.97
N LEU A 261 7.97 24.18 -42.11
CA LEU A 261 9.17 24.97 -41.87
C LEU A 261 9.29 26.17 -42.82
N LYS A 262 9.01 25.95 -44.11
CA LYS A 262 8.96 27.03 -45.11
C LYS A 262 7.89 28.07 -44.80
N SER A 263 6.70 27.63 -44.36
CA SER A 263 5.62 28.52 -43.93
C SER A 263 6.01 29.36 -42.71
N LEU A 264 6.75 28.78 -41.76
CA LEU A 264 7.28 29.49 -40.59
C LEU A 264 8.33 30.54 -41.00
N CYS A 265 9.25 30.20 -41.90
CA CYS A 265 10.29 31.12 -42.37
C CYS A 265 9.72 32.31 -43.16
N GLN A 266 8.57 32.15 -43.83
CA GLN A 266 7.90 33.23 -44.54
C GLN A 266 7.13 34.19 -43.61
N GLY A 267 6.89 33.81 -42.35
CA GLY A 267 6.26 34.67 -41.33
C GLY A 267 4.76 34.96 -41.54
N ASN A 268 4.12 34.33 -42.52
CA ASN A 268 2.75 34.66 -42.92
C ASN A 268 1.65 34.06 -42.02
N ASP A 269 1.96 33.06 -41.18
CA ASP A 269 0.95 32.34 -40.39
C ASP A 269 1.32 32.25 -38.89
N TRP A 270 0.81 33.22 -38.11
CA TRP A 270 1.03 33.31 -36.67
C TRP A 270 0.39 32.17 -35.86
N SER A 271 -0.72 31.59 -36.34
CA SER A 271 -1.38 30.48 -35.65
C SER A 271 -0.55 29.21 -35.71
N LEU A 272 0.02 28.93 -36.88
CA LEU A 272 0.94 27.81 -37.09
C LEU A 272 2.23 27.99 -36.26
N PHE A 273 2.78 29.20 -36.19
CA PHE A 273 3.92 29.52 -35.33
C PHE A 273 3.64 29.21 -33.87
N LEU A 274 2.52 29.69 -33.32
CA LEU A 274 2.17 29.44 -31.92
C LEU A 274 2.00 27.95 -31.63
N LYS A 275 1.30 27.20 -32.49
CA LYS A 275 1.13 25.74 -32.36
C LYS A 275 2.47 25.00 -32.32
N VAL A 276 3.37 25.34 -33.24
CA VAL A 276 4.70 24.71 -33.31
C VAL A 276 5.53 25.11 -32.08
N ALA A 277 5.51 26.37 -31.66
CA ALA A 277 6.19 26.83 -30.46
C ALA A 277 5.68 26.12 -29.20
N THR A 278 4.37 26.02 -29.00
CA THR A 278 3.77 25.29 -27.88
C THR A 278 4.12 23.81 -27.93
N THR A 279 4.12 23.19 -29.12
CA THR A 279 4.52 21.79 -29.29
C THR A 279 6.00 21.59 -28.94
N LEU A 280 6.88 22.48 -29.40
CA LEU A 280 8.31 22.44 -29.08
C LEU A 280 8.57 22.65 -27.59
N VAL A 281 7.85 23.56 -26.94
CA VAL A 281 7.92 23.76 -25.48
C VAL A 281 7.48 22.50 -24.74
N PHE A 282 6.38 21.87 -25.17
CA PHE A 282 5.92 20.62 -24.58
C PHE A 282 6.91 19.46 -24.77
N VAL A 283 7.48 19.33 -25.97
CA VAL A 283 8.54 18.34 -26.26
C VAL A 283 9.79 18.61 -25.43
N SER A 284 10.18 19.88 -25.26
CA SER A 284 11.29 20.30 -24.42
C SER A 284 11.04 19.97 -22.94
N PHE A 285 9.82 20.23 -22.45
CA PHE A 285 9.40 19.86 -21.09
C PHE A 285 9.45 18.34 -20.88
N LEU A 286 8.92 17.55 -21.81
CA LEU A 286 9.00 16.09 -21.79
C LEU A 286 10.46 15.60 -21.75
N GLY A 287 11.36 16.26 -22.47
CA GLY A 287 12.79 15.96 -22.47
C GLY A 287 13.52 16.37 -21.19
N ALA A 288 12.99 17.36 -20.46
CA ALA A 288 13.56 17.86 -19.21
C ALA A 288 13.15 17.00 -17.98
N LEU A 289 12.12 16.17 -18.10
CA LEU A 289 11.72 15.27 -17.03
C LEU A 289 12.83 14.23 -16.76
N PRO A 290 13.19 13.96 -15.49
CA PRO A 290 14.16 12.93 -15.15
C PRO A 290 13.56 11.54 -15.41
N PHE A 291 13.66 11.09 -16.67
CA PHE A 291 13.07 9.84 -17.15
C PHE A 291 13.43 8.62 -16.28
N GLN A 292 14.65 8.61 -15.73
CA GLN A 292 15.13 7.60 -14.79
C GLN A 292 14.23 7.49 -13.55
N GLN A 293 13.89 8.62 -12.93
CA GLN A 293 13.10 8.65 -11.70
C GLN A 293 11.64 8.29 -11.98
N LEU A 294 11.09 8.74 -13.11
CA LEU A 294 9.73 8.39 -13.53
C LEU A 294 9.59 6.89 -13.82
N PHE A 295 10.58 6.28 -14.46
CA PHE A 295 10.56 4.85 -14.74
C PHE A 295 10.60 4.02 -13.45
N LEU A 296 11.49 4.35 -12.51
CA LEU A 296 11.58 3.66 -11.24
C LEU A 296 10.32 3.84 -10.39
N ALA A 297 9.81 5.07 -10.29
CA ALA A 297 8.57 5.37 -9.60
C ALA A 297 7.38 4.62 -10.22
N GLY A 298 7.31 4.54 -11.56
CA GLY A 298 6.29 3.79 -12.28
C GLY A 298 6.32 2.29 -11.99
N ILE A 299 7.51 1.67 -11.96
CA ILE A 299 7.65 0.25 -11.58
C ILE A 299 7.20 0.04 -10.14
N LEU A 300 7.68 0.86 -9.20
CA LEU A 300 7.32 0.74 -7.79
C LEU A 300 5.81 0.91 -7.59
N PHE A 301 5.20 1.91 -8.23
CA PHE A 301 3.76 2.12 -8.19
C PHE A 301 3.00 0.95 -8.81
N SER A 302 3.46 0.39 -9.91
CA SER A 302 2.81 -0.74 -10.56
C SER A 302 2.82 -2.00 -9.69
N PHE A 303 3.96 -2.35 -9.09
CA PHE A 303 4.08 -3.57 -8.27
C PHE A 303 3.55 -3.43 -6.85
N MET A 304 3.57 -2.22 -6.27
CA MET A 304 3.13 -1.99 -4.89
C MET A 304 1.76 -1.31 -4.83
N GLY A 305 1.52 -0.31 -5.66
CA GLY A 305 0.28 0.47 -5.67
C GLY A 305 -0.93 -0.37 -6.04
N PHE A 306 -0.84 -1.19 -7.09
CA PHE A 306 -1.95 -2.08 -7.49
C PHE A 306 -2.23 -3.17 -6.46
N TYR A 307 -1.17 -3.71 -5.83
CA TYR A 307 -1.31 -4.67 -4.73
C TYR A 307 -1.96 -4.04 -3.49
N ILE A 308 -1.56 -2.81 -3.11
CA ILE A 308 -2.19 -2.08 -2.01
C ILE A 308 -3.66 -1.79 -2.34
N TYR A 309 -3.95 -1.36 -3.57
CA TYR A 309 -5.32 -1.06 -4.00
C TYR A 309 -6.22 -2.28 -3.89
N GLU A 310 -5.78 -3.46 -4.36
CA GLU A 310 -6.56 -4.70 -4.23
C GLU A 310 -6.85 -5.06 -2.77
N LYS A 311 -5.90 -4.80 -1.85
CA LYS A 311 -6.07 -5.11 -0.42
C LYS A 311 -6.95 -4.10 0.33
N LYS A 312 -7.05 -2.86 -0.17
CA LYS A 312 -7.79 -1.75 0.45
C LYS A 312 -8.86 -1.17 -0.47
N GLU A 313 -9.39 -1.98 -1.37
CA GLU A 313 -10.26 -1.53 -2.46
C GLU A 313 -11.47 -0.74 -1.92
N GLU A 314 -12.15 -1.27 -0.90
CA GLU A 314 -13.34 -0.63 -0.31
C GLU A 314 -13.01 0.70 0.39
N GLU A 315 -11.89 0.77 1.12
CA GLU A 315 -11.45 2.02 1.77
C GLU A 315 -11.09 3.08 0.74
N ILE A 316 -10.38 2.69 -0.33
CA ILE A 316 -9.91 3.61 -1.36
C ILE A 316 -11.07 4.08 -2.23
N ASP A 317 -11.97 3.18 -2.63
CA ASP A 317 -13.16 3.54 -3.40
C ASP A 317 -14.07 4.48 -2.60
N MET A 318 -14.27 4.23 -1.30
CA MET A 318 -15.02 5.15 -0.43
C MET A 318 -14.36 6.54 -0.33
N LEU A 319 -13.03 6.61 -0.25
CA LEU A 319 -12.31 7.87 -0.27
C LEU A 319 -12.46 8.59 -1.61
N PHE A 320 -12.41 7.84 -2.71
CA PHE A 320 -12.59 8.36 -4.05
C PHE A 320 -13.99 8.91 -4.25
N ASP A 321 -15.02 8.18 -3.82
CA ASP A 321 -16.41 8.61 -3.88
C ASP A 321 -16.63 9.89 -3.06
N LYS A 322 -16.09 9.96 -1.84
CA LYS A 322 -16.11 11.19 -1.02
C LYS A 322 -15.42 12.35 -1.74
N ALA A 323 -14.22 12.16 -2.25
CA ALA A 323 -13.48 13.21 -2.96
C ALA A 323 -14.22 13.70 -4.21
N THR A 324 -14.84 12.78 -4.94
CA THR A 324 -15.63 13.08 -6.14
C THR A 324 -16.88 13.87 -5.76
N LEU A 325 -17.59 13.44 -4.71
CA LEU A 325 -18.75 14.16 -4.15
C LEU A 325 -18.40 15.59 -3.74
N TYR A 326 -17.30 15.78 -2.99
CA TYR A 326 -16.78 17.10 -2.62
C TYR A 326 -16.45 17.96 -3.85
N GLY A 327 -15.76 17.39 -4.85
CA GLY A 327 -15.43 18.08 -6.09
C GLY A 327 -16.67 18.52 -6.88
N THR A 328 -17.71 17.69 -6.94
CA THR A 328 -18.99 18.08 -7.53
C THR A 328 -19.70 19.16 -6.73
N GLN A 329 -19.72 19.09 -5.40
CA GLN A 329 -20.33 20.14 -4.57
C GLN A 329 -19.69 21.51 -4.83
N ILE A 330 -18.36 21.59 -4.86
CA ILE A 330 -17.61 22.82 -5.16
C ILE A 330 -17.94 23.34 -6.58
N LYS A 331 -18.21 22.44 -7.54
CA LYS A 331 -18.56 22.83 -8.91
C LYS A 331 -20.00 23.33 -9.06
N TYR A 332 -20.93 22.86 -8.23
CA TYR A 332 -22.35 23.25 -8.27
C TYR A 332 -22.67 24.50 -7.43
N GLU A 333 -21.87 24.80 -6.40
CA GLU A 333 -22.04 25.98 -5.54
C GLU A 333 -22.00 27.33 -6.28
N PRO A 334 -21.04 27.61 -7.20
CA PRO A 334 -21.05 28.84 -7.98
C PRO A 334 -22.17 28.87 -9.03
N ALA A 335 -22.53 27.72 -9.62
CA ALA A 335 -23.61 27.64 -10.62
C ALA A 335 -25.01 27.86 -10.01
N MET A 336 -25.21 27.46 -8.75
CA MET A 336 -26.45 27.69 -8.01
C MET A 336 -26.57 29.15 -7.56
N SER A 337 -25.45 29.77 -7.17
CA SER A 337 -25.34 31.20 -6.84
C SER A 337 -25.70 32.10 -8.04
N GLU A 338 -25.09 31.88 -9.21
CA GLU A 338 -25.42 32.65 -10.43
C GLU A 338 -26.88 32.50 -10.85
N ARG A 339 -27.45 31.30 -10.75
CA ARG A 339 -28.84 31.03 -11.11
C ARG A 339 -29.80 31.77 -10.16
N ASN A 340 -29.52 31.79 -8.87
CA ASN A 340 -30.30 32.54 -7.88
C ASN A 340 -30.19 34.06 -8.07
N GLN A 341 -29.01 34.58 -8.42
CA GLN A 341 -28.82 36.00 -8.74
C GLN A 341 -29.62 36.41 -9.98
N ARG A 342 -29.65 35.58 -11.03
CA ARG A 342 -30.47 35.84 -12.22
C ARG A 342 -31.98 35.82 -11.92
N ILE A 343 -32.45 34.88 -11.09
CA ILE A 343 -33.86 34.82 -10.66
C ILE A 343 -34.23 36.07 -9.84
N HIS A 344 -33.34 36.52 -8.96
CA HIS A 344 -33.56 37.72 -8.16
C HIS A 344 -33.62 38.99 -9.04
N LEU A 345 -32.76 39.10 -10.06
CA LEU A 345 -32.78 40.20 -11.01
C LEU A 345 -34.05 40.20 -11.89
N LEU A 346 -34.49 39.02 -12.34
CA LEU A 346 -35.74 38.88 -13.09
C LEU A 346 -36.97 39.24 -12.23
N THR A 347 -36.96 38.87 -10.94
CA THR A 347 -38.03 39.21 -10.00
C THR A 347 -38.10 40.72 -9.71
N ILE A 348 -36.95 41.40 -9.61
CA ILE A 348 -36.89 42.86 -9.48
C ILE A 348 -37.40 43.54 -10.76
N SER A 349 -37.00 43.05 -11.94
CA SER A 349 -37.43 43.59 -13.22
C SER A 349 -38.96 43.45 -13.43
N LEU A 350 -39.53 42.30 -13.06
CA LEU A 350 -40.99 42.07 -13.09
C LEU A 350 -41.75 42.93 -12.07
N LYS A 351 -41.18 43.19 -10.89
CA LYS A 351 -41.79 44.12 -9.91
C LYS A 351 -41.79 45.58 -10.41
N HIS A 352 -40.77 45.99 -11.14
CA HIS A 352 -40.72 47.34 -11.73
C HIS A 352 -41.63 47.51 -12.96
N ALA A 353 -41.93 46.43 -13.69
CA ALA A 353 -42.85 46.48 -14.84
C ALA A 353 -44.35 46.55 -14.45
N HIS A 354 -44.68 46.41 -13.16
CA HIS A 354 -46.06 46.45 -12.65
C HIS A 354 -46.42 47.69 -11.81
N LEU A 355 -45.54 48.71 -11.80
CA LEU A 355 -45.89 50.03 -11.26
C LEU A 355 -46.36 50.91 -12.42
N PRO A 356 -47.63 51.34 -12.46
CA PRO A 356 -48.20 52.15 -13.54
C PRO A 356 -47.65 53.58 -13.59
#